data_AF-A0AA44ANV7-F1
#
_entry.id   AF-A0AA44ANV7-F1
#
_cell.length_a   1.000
_cell.length_b   1.000
_cell.length_c   1.000
_cell.angle_alpha   90.00
_cell.angle_beta   90.00
_cell.angle_gamma   90.00
#
_symmetry.space_group_name_H-M   'P 1'
#
loop_
_entity.id
_entity.type
_entity.pdbx_description
1 polymer ?
#
loop_
_entity_poly.entity_id
_entity_poly.type
_entity_poly.pdbx_seq_one_letter_code
_entity_poly.pdbx_strand_id
1 'polypeptide(L)'
;MSDFGRKADEFTLVAAAIGPWAFIVAMVIIVGLVKGCLPDKTDPMDNSVIKAREILEHIMVRDSTGNGFRVVYVTKDPVTGERFREIRSRQHIREGFDRLKEEAPGHFGGSLLETDICDFALYAYRFHIDDDICIHNIFVAGKQKMEFYFRPNPDLENCATWINYNTEQGNQYLNEQDINVYIPNGGRRYRYWKCRYLLQVSETDERFSHFTEEERLF
;
A
#
# COMPACT_ATOMS: atom_id res chain seq x y z
N MET A 1 -12.07 -43.28 62.15
CA MET A 1 -11.48 -42.24 61.27
C MET A 1 -11.74 -42.59 59.79
N SER A 2 -12.99 -42.63 59.32
CA SER A 2 -13.29 -43.03 57.93
C SER A 2 -14.30 -42.14 57.20
N ASP A 3 -15.16 -41.41 57.91
CA ASP A 3 -16.23 -40.63 57.26
C ASP A 3 -15.82 -39.17 56.93
N PHE A 4 -14.83 -38.62 57.64
CA PHE A 4 -14.35 -37.25 57.43
C PHE A 4 -13.40 -37.16 56.21
N GLY A 5 -12.53 -38.16 56.02
CA GLY A 5 -11.64 -38.24 54.85
C GLY A 5 -12.40 -38.46 53.54
N ARG A 6 -13.44 -39.31 53.56
CA ARG A 6 -14.26 -39.57 52.37
C ARG A 6 -15.06 -38.34 51.91
N LYS A 7 -15.59 -37.54 52.85
CA LYS A 7 -16.24 -36.26 52.53
C LYS A 7 -15.27 -35.20 52.02
N ALA A 8 -14.05 -35.17 52.53
CA ALA A 8 -13.00 -34.28 52.04
C ALA A 8 -12.56 -34.67 50.62
N ASP A 9 -12.46 -35.96 50.31
CA ASP A 9 -12.14 -36.45 48.96
C ASP A 9 -13.27 -36.17 47.97
N GLU A 10 -14.54 -36.37 48.33
CA GLU A 10 -15.70 -36.00 47.48
C GLU A 10 -15.75 -34.49 47.23
N PHE A 11 -15.50 -33.65 48.25
CA PHE A 11 -15.47 -32.20 48.09
C PHE A 11 -14.31 -31.75 47.20
N THR A 12 -13.14 -32.40 47.31
CA THR A 12 -11.96 -32.11 46.49
C THR A 12 -12.18 -32.51 45.02
N LEU A 13 -12.85 -33.66 44.78
CA LEU A 13 -13.22 -34.11 43.44
C LEU A 13 -14.26 -33.20 42.78
N VAL A 14 -15.29 -32.79 43.54
CA VAL A 14 -16.32 -31.85 43.05
C VAL A 14 -15.73 -30.46 42.79
N ALA A 15 -14.84 -29.97 43.67
CA ALA A 15 -14.12 -28.71 43.48
C ALA A 15 -13.16 -28.76 42.28
N ALA A 16 -12.48 -29.90 42.05
CA ALA A 16 -11.62 -30.10 40.88
C ALA A 16 -12.40 -30.20 39.57
N ALA A 17 -13.63 -30.73 39.59
CA ALA A 17 -14.49 -30.85 38.42
C ALA A 17 -15.19 -29.53 38.05
N ILE A 18 -15.63 -28.76 39.05
CA ILE A 18 -16.42 -27.52 38.86
C ILE A 18 -15.53 -26.27 38.82
N GLY A 19 -14.43 -26.26 39.58
CA GLY A 19 -13.52 -25.13 39.71
C GLY A 19 -12.98 -24.58 38.38
N PRO A 20 -12.51 -25.42 37.45
CA PRO A 20 -12.05 -24.96 36.14
C PRO A 20 -13.15 -24.30 35.30
N TRP A 21 -14.37 -24.85 35.31
CA TRP A 21 -15.51 -24.30 34.57
C TRP A 21 -16.03 -23.00 35.18
N ALA A 22 -16.15 -22.94 36.50
CA ALA A 22 -16.55 -21.73 37.20
C ALA A 22 -15.53 -20.60 36.99
N PHE A 23 -14.24 -20.92 36.95
CA PHE A 23 -13.17 -19.97 36.66
C PHE A 23 -13.25 -19.43 35.23
N ILE A 24 -13.51 -20.30 34.23
CA ILE A 24 -13.70 -19.88 32.84
C ILE A 24 -14.92 -18.95 32.70
N VAL A 25 -16.06 -19.32 33.30
CA VAL A 25 -17.27 -18.48 33.29
C VAL A 25 -17.01 -17.13 33.96
N ALA A 26 -16.35 -17.13 35.11
CA ALA A 26 -15.96 -15.89 35.79
C ALA A 26 -15.03 -15.02 34.92
N MET A 27 -14.05 -15.61 34.23
CA MET A 27 -13.19 -14.88 33.30
C MET A 27 -13.97 -14.26 32.14
N VAL A 28 -14.92 -14.98 31.54
CA VAL A 28 -15.76 -14.46 30.46
C VAL A 28 -16.62 -13.28 30.95
N ILE A 29 -17.20 -13.39 32.15
CA ILE A 29 -17.97 -12.31 32.77
C ILE A 29 -17.07 -11.10 33.06
N ILE A 30 -15.87 -11.31 33.61
CA ILE A 30 -14.90 -10.25 33.88
C ILE A 30 -14.49 -9.56 32.57
N VAL A 31 -14.17 -10.29 31.51
CA VAL A 31 -13.82 -9.71 30.21
C VAL A 31 -15.00 -8.92 29.63
N GLY A 32 -16.23 -9.44 29.76
CA GLY A 32 -17.45 -8.75 29.34
C GLY A 32 -17.70 -7.46 30.11
N LEU A 33 -17.55 -7.48 31.44
CA LEU A 33 -17.68 -6.29 32.30
C LEU A 33 -16.55 -5.28 32.05
N VAL A 34 -15.31 -5.74 31.87
CA VAL A 34 -14.17 -4.87 31.53
C VAL A 34 -14.41 -4.20 30.18
N LYS A 35 -14.89 -4.93 29.16
CA LYS A 35 -15.27 -4.33 27.87
C LYS A 35 -16.46 -3.36 27.99
N GLY A 36 -17.44 -3.64 28.85
CA GLY A 36 -18.61 -2.77 29.05
C GLY A 36 -18.32 -1.52 29.90
N CYS A 37 -17.32 -1.57 30.78
CA CYS A 37 -16.92 -0.46 31.65
C CYS A 37 -15.81 0.41 31.05
N LEU A 38 -15.08 -0.08 30.03
CA LEU A 38 -14.16 0.75 29.27
C LEU A 38 -14.99 1.59 28.28
N PRO A 39 -14.96 2.93 28.36
CA PRO A 39 -15.63 3.75 27.36
C PRO A 39 -15.10 3.36 25.97
N ASP A 40 -15.99 3.05 25.05
CA ASP A 40 -15.63 2.78 23.67
C ASP A 40 -15.05 4.08 23.09
N LYS A 41 -13.72 4.15 23.03
CA LYS A 41 -12.98 5.32 22.53
C LYS A 41 -12.92 5.35 21.00
N THR A 42 -13.54 4.37 20.34
CA THR A 42 -13.60 4.33 18.88
C THR A 42 -14.43 5.50 18.39
N ASP A 43 -13.88 6.30 17.48
CA ASP A 43 -14.64 7.35 16.81
C ASP A 43 -15.92 6.72 16.22
N PRO A 44 -17.11 7.28 16.49
CA PRO A 44 -18.36 6.75 15.96
C PRO A 44 -18.34 6.52 14.44
N MET A 45 -17.60 7.34 13.68
CA MET A 45 -17.46 7.21 12.24
C MET A 45 -16.66 5.96 11.82
N ASP A 46 -15.83 5.43 12.71
CA ASP A 46 -15.04 4.22 12.51
C ASP A 46 -15.70 2.97 13.12
N ASN A 47 -16.89 3.12 13.72
CA ASN A 47 -17.61 2.04 14.40
C ASN A 47 -18.46 1.21 13.41
N SER A 48 -17.78 0.57 12.45
CA SER A 48 -18.37 -0.40 11.53
C SER A 48 -17.40 -1.54 11.26
N VAL A 49 -17.94 -2.75 11.07
CA VAL A 49 -17.18 -3.93 10.67
C VAL A 49 -16.81 -3.87 9.17
N ILE A 50 -17.57 -3.11 8.38
CA ILE A 50 -17.34 -2.95 6.94
C ILE A 50 -16.31 -1.83 6.75
N LYS A 51 -15.05 -2.23 6.55
CA LYS A 51 -13.92 -1.34 6.25
C LYS A 51 -13.14 -1.84 5.05
N ALA A 52 -12.66 -0.92 4.23
CA ALA A 52 -11.84 -1.23 3.06
C ALA A 52 -10.75 -0.17 2.86
N ARG A 53 -9.68 -0.54 2.16
CA ARG A 53 -8.71 0.45 1.66
C ARG A 53 -9.26 1.05 0.38
N GLU A 54 -9.35 2.37 0.35
CA GLU A 54 -10.02 3.09 -0.74
C GLU A 54 -9.02 3.92 -1.54
N ILE A 55 -9.20 3.97 -2.87
CA ILE A 55 -8.41 4.82 -3.76
C ILE A 55 -8.97 6.24 -3.71
N LEU A 56 -8.10 7.21 -3.40
CA LEU A 56 -8.47 8.62 -3.41
C LEU A 56 -8.38 9.19 -4.82
N GLU A 57 -7.18 9.16 -5.39
CA GLU A 57 -6.90 9.84 -6.65
C GLU A 57 -5.67 9.26 -7.36
N HIS A 58 -5.74 9.28 -8.69
CA HIS A 58 -4.60 9.07 -9.57
C HIS A 58 -4.10 10.44 -10.03
N ILE A 59 -3.03 10.94 -9.40
CA ILE A 59 -2.48 12.24 -9.75
C ILE A 59 -1.42 12.10 -10.83
N MET A 60 -1.41 13.03 -11.78
CA MET A 60 -0.41 13.09 -12.84
C MET A 60 0.59 14.20 -12.51
N VAL A 61 1.77 13.82 -12.03
CA VAL A 61 2.88 14.74 -11.73
C VAL A 61 3.76 14.78 -12.97
N ARG A 62 3.64 15.85 -13.76
CA ARG A 62 4.28 15.99 -15.06
C ARG A 62 4.99 17.33 -15.18
N ASP A 63 6.09 17.33 -15.92
CA ASP A 63 6.75 18.55 -16.35
C ASP A 63 6.01 19.22 -17.52
N SER A 64 6.57 20.34 -17.99
CA SER A 64 6.03 21.11 -19.13
C SER A 64 6.00 20.35 -20.46
N THR A 65 6.76 19.26 -20.58
CA THR A 65 6.78 18.38 -21.77
C THR A 65 5.76 17.24 -21.67
N GLY A 66 5.06 17.12 -20.54
CA GLY A 66 4.06 16.08 -20.29
C GLY A 66 4.65 14.74 -19.82
N ASN A 67 5.93 14.71 -19.46
CA ASN A 67 6.62 13.54 -18.92
C ASN A 67 6.70 13.60 -17.39
N GLY A 68 6.71 12.44 -16.74
CA GLY A 68 6.81 12.36 -15.28
C GLY A 68 6.21 11.06 -14.77
N PHE A 69 5.29 11.17 -13.81
CA PHE A 69 4.79 10.02 -13.05
C PHE A 69 3.29 10.11 -12.78
N ARG A 70 2.62 8.95 -12.77
CA ARG A 70 1.27 8.78 -12.23
C ARG A 70 1.38 8.21 -10.83
N VAL A 71 0.94 8.95 -9.83
CA VAL A 71 0.97 8.54 -8.41
C VAL A 71 -0.45 8.20 -7.97
N VAL A 72 -0.62 7.03 -7.34
CA VAL A 72 -1.92 6.56 -6.85
C VAL A 72 -1.92 6.66 -5.34
N TYR A 73 -2.81 7.49 -4.80
CA TYR A 73 -3.01 7.62 -3.36
C TYR A 73 -4.20 6.79 -2.89
N VAL A 74 -4.04 6.14 -1.74
CA VAL A 74 -5.05 5.32 -1.08
C VAL A 74 -5.14 5.68 0.40
N THR A 75 -6.21 5.25 1.06
CA THR A 75 -6.26 5.30 2.53
C THR A 75 -5.19 4.37 3.10
N LYS A 76 -4.48 4.86 4.11
CA LYS A 76 -3.39 4.13 4.77
C LYS A 76 -3.91 2.86 5.42
N ASP A 77 -4.98 3.00 6.20
CA ASP A 77 -5.68 1.88 6.83
C ASP A 77 -7.03 1.61 6.15
N PRO A 78 -7.63 0.42 6.36
CA PRO A 78 -9.02 0.17 6.00
C PRO A 78 -9.96 1.10 6.78
N VAL A 79 -10.79 1.85 6.07
CA VAL A 79 -11.71 2.83 6.64
C VAL A 79 -13.17 2.51 6.30
N THR A 80 -14.10 3.07 7.06
CA THR A 80 -15.52 3.04 6.71
C THR A 80 -15.80 3.98 5.53
N GLY A 81 -16.94 3.79 4.86
CA GLY A 81 -17.34 4.70 3.78
C GLY A 81 -17.59 6.14 4.24
N GLU A 82 -17.95 6.35 5.52
CA GLU A 82 -18.09 7.70 6.10
C GLU A 82 -16.73 8.35 6.32
N ARG A 83 -15.79 7.63 6.95
CA ARG A 83 -14.41 8.11 7.13
C ARG A 83 -13.75 8.39 5.78
N PHE A 84 -13.97 7.55 4.77
CA PHE A 84 -13.46 7.82 3.42
C PHE A 84 -14.01 9.12 2.82
N ARG A 85 -15.32 9.40 2.96
CA ARG A 85 -15.91 10.65 2.48
C ARG A 85 -15.34 11.86 3.21
N GLU A 86 -15.13 11.74 4.51
CA GLU A 86 -14.50 12.78 5.32
C GLU A 86 -13.07 13.06 4.85
N ILE A 87 -12.21 12.03 4.78
CA ILE A 87 -10.84 12.16 4.26
C ILE A 87 -10.84 12.83 2.87
N ARG A 88 -11.68 12.35 1.95
CA ARG A 88 -11.77 12.91 0.59
C ARG A 88 -12.24 14.37 0.55
N SER A 89 -12.95 14.83 1.58
CA SER A 89 -13.43 16.21 1.69
C SER A 89 -12.40 17.18 2.25
N ARG A 90 -11.30 16.68 2.84
CA ARG A 90 -10.24 17.51 3.43
C ARG A 90 -9.56 18.37 2.37
N GLN A 91 -9.64 19.69 2.55
CA GLN A 91 -9.13 20.65 1.58
C GLN A 91 -7.61 20.54 1.40
N HIS A 92 -6.86 20.36 2.50
CA HIS A 92 -5.40 20.31 2.46
C HIS A 92 -4.85 19.10 1.69
N ILE A 93 -5.61 18.01 1.54
CA ILE A 93 -5.21 16.87 0.71
C ILE A 93 -5.18 17.29 -0.76
N ARG A 94 -6.23 17.96 -1.23
CA ARG A 94 -6.28 18.47 -2.61
C ARG A 94 -5.18 19.48 -2.87
N GLU A 95 -5.00 20.43 -1.96
CA GLU A 95 -3.91 21.41 -2.05
C GLU A 95 -2.54 20.72 -2.04
N GLY A 96 -2.34 19.69 -1.23
CA GLY A 96 -1.13 18.88 -1.20
C GLY A 96 -0.84 18.18 -2.54
N PHE A 97 -1.86 17.62 -3.18
CA PHE A 97 -1.71 17.05 -4.53
C PHE A 97 -1.34 18.10 -5.57
N ASP A 98 -1.94 19.29 -5.51
CA ASP A 98 -1.63 20.36 -6.45
C ASP A 98 -0.22 20.91 -6.23
N ARG A 99 0.21 21.08 -4.98
CA ARG A 99 1.60 21.44 -4.65
C ARG A 99 2.59 20.40 -5.15
N LEU A 100 2.31 19.10 -4.98
CA LEU A 100 3.22 18.06 -5.48
C LEU A 100 3.39 18.13 -7.01
N LYS A 101 2.31 18.43 -7.75
CA LYS A 101 2.38 18.60 -9.21
C LYS A 101 3.23 19.81 -9.61
N GLU A 102 3.14 20.91 -8.86
CA GLU A 102 3.85 22.16 -9.13
C GLU A 102 5.32 22.11 -8.71
N GLU A 103 5.61 21.60 -7.52
CA GLU A 103 6.94 21.65 -6.90
C GLU A 103 7.88 20.56 -7.42
N ALA A 104 7.35 19.37 -7.76
CA ALA A 104 8.20 18.25 -8.16
C ALA A 104 9.05 18.54 -9.41
N PRO A 105 8.52 19.08 -10.53
CA PRO A 105 9.36 19.44 -11.67
C PRO A 105 10.50 20.38 -11.27
N GLY A 106 10.22 21.41 -10.47
CA GLY A 106 11.23 22.34 -9.97
C GLY A 106 12.31 21.66 -9.13
N HIS A 107 11.93 20.74 -8.24
CA HIS A 107 12.87 19.96 -7.43
C HIS A 107 13.85 19.15 -8.29
N PHE A 108 13.40 18.62 -9.43
CA PHE A 108 14.21 17.82 -10.35
C PHE A 108 14.82 18.66 -11.50
N GLY A 109 14.94 19.98 -11.34
CA GLY A 109 15.62 20.84 -12.32
C GLY A 109 14.77 21.22 -13.55
N GLY A 110 13.45 21.07 -13.46
CA GLY A 110 12.47 21.50 -14.45
C GLY A 110 12.02 20.42 -15.44
N SER A 111 12.68 19.27 -15.47
CA SER A 111 12.35 18.13 -16.34
C SER A 111 12.23 16.85 -15.52
N LEU A 112 11.19 16.07 -15.79
CA LEU A 112 10.96 14.76 -15.18
C LEU A 112 11.24 13.60 -16.15
N LEU A 113 11.64 13.90 -17.40
CA LEU A 113 11.90 12.90 -18.43
C LEU A 113 12.97 11.88 -18.00
N GLU A 114 14.10 12.36 -17.48
CA GLU A 114 15.25 11.54 -17.09
C GLU A 114 15.25 11.18 -15.59
N THR A 115 14.35 11.77 -14.80
CA THR A 115 14.25 11.53 -13.36
C THR A 115 14.01 10.05 -13.07
N ASP A 116 14.81 9.49 -12.19
CA ASP A 116 14.68 8.12 -11.73
C ASP A 116 13.42 7.94 -10.87
N ILE A 117 12.69 6.83 -11.06
CA ILE A 117 11.44 6.58 -10.35
C ILE A 117 11.63 6.38 -8.84
N CYS A 118 12.76 5.83 -8.38
CA CYS A 118 13.07 5.67 -6.96
C CYS A 118 13.39 7.01 -6.32
N ASP A 119 14.11 7.89 -7.01
CA ASP A 119 14.42 9.24 -6.50
C ASP A 119 13.14 10.08 -6.42
N PHE A 120 12.27 10.00 -7.44
CA PHE A 120 10.94 10.60 -7.38
C PHE A 120 10.07 10.00 -6.27
N ALA A 121 10.07 8.67 -6.10
CA ALA A 121 9.31 8.02 -5.05
C ALA A 121 9.77 8.43 -3.64
N LEU A 122 11.07 8.57 -3.42
CA LEU A 122 11.61 9.05 -2.15
C LEU A 122 11.21 10.50 -1.89
N TYR A 123 11.24 11.35 -2.91
CA TYR A 123 10.74 12.73 -2.81
C TYR A 123 9.25 12.74 -2.46
N ALA A 124 8.41 12.03 -3.21
CA ALA A 124 6.96 11.97 -3.00
C ALA A 124 6.58 11.36 -1.63
N TYR A 125 7.33 10.36 -1.16
CA TYR A 125 7.16 9.78 0.17
C TYR A 125 7.44 10.80 1.29
N ARG A 126 8.49 11.63 1.13
CA ARG A 126 8.84 12.69 2.09
C ARG A 126 7.94 13.91 1.97
N PHE A 127 7.24 14.06 0.86
CA PHE A 127 6.26 15.11 0.63
C PHE A 127 4.97 14.79 1.41
N HIS A 128 4.96 15.16 2.69
CA HIS A 128 3.82 14.90 3.57
C HIS A 128 2.57 15.66 3.11
N ILE A 129 1.44 14.96 3.02
CA ILE A 129 0.14 15.51 2.64
C ILE A 129 -0.89 15.32 3.75
N ASP A 130 -1.06 14.09 4.25
CA ASP A 130 -1.97 13.74 5.34
C ASP A 130 -1.55 12.38 5.95
N ASP A 131 -1.82 12.17 7.23
CA ASP A 131 -1.45 10.95 7.96
C ASP A 131 -2.31 9.72 7.62
N ASP A 132 -3.54 9.94 7.12
CA ASP A 132 -4.52 8.89 6.80
C ASP A 132 -4.40 8.36 5.37
N ILE A 133 -3.45 8.87 4.57
CA ILE A 133 -3.22 8.45 3.19
C ILE A 133 -1.78 7.99 2.97
N CYS A 134 -1.58 7.13 1.99
CA CYS A 134 -0.26 6.74 1.53
C CYS A 134 -0.25 6.50 0.02
N ILE A 135 0.94 6.39 -0.55
CA ILE A 135 1.12 6.09 -1.97
C ILE A 135 1.05 4.59 -2.18
N HIS A 136 0.11 4.14 -3.00
CA HIS A 136 -0.04 2.72 -3.36
C HIS A 136 0.83 2.32 -4.55
N ASN A 137 0.91 3.17 -5.57
CA ASN A 137 1.74 2.94 -6.75
C ASN A 137 2.26 4.23 -7.33
N ILE A 138 3.42 4.12 -8.00
CA ILE A 138 3.95 5.14 -8.89
C ILE A 138 4.24 4.46 -10.22
N PHE A 139 3.70 4.99 -11.31
CA PHE A 139 4.00 4.56 -12.67
C PHE A 139 4.76 5.66 -13.38
N VAL A 140 5.71 5.29 -14.25
CA VAL A 140 6.20 6.22 -15.26
C VAL A 140 5.03 6.67 -16.14
N ALA A 141 4.99 7.97 -16.45
CA ALA A 141 3.97 8.57 -17.29
C ALA A 141 4.57 9.55 -18.32
N GLY A 142 3.87 9.68 -19.45
CA GLY A 142 4.29 10.52 -20.57
C GLY A 142 4.89 9.66 -21.68
N LYS A 143 4.51 9.95 -22.93
CA LYS A 143 4.81 9.07 -24.08
C LYS A 143 6.31 8.81 -24.23
N GLN A 144 7.10 9.88 -24.23
CA GLN A 144 8.54 9.81 -24.43
C GLN A 144 9.24 9.07 -23.28
N LYS A 145 8.85 9.34 -22.03
CA LYS A 145 9.43 8.64 -20.87
C LYS A 145 9.07 7.16 -20.87
N MET A 146 7.81 6.81 -21.19
CA MET A 146 7.38 5.41 -21.27
C MET A 146 8.12 4.64 -22.37
N GLU A 147 8.42 5.26 -23.51
CA GLU A 147 9.16 4.66 -24.62
C GLU A 147 10.59 4.21 -24.26
N PHE A 148 11.18 4.71 -23.17
CA PHE A 148 12.46 4.21 -22.67
C PHE A 148 12.43 2.73 -22.35
N TYR A 149 11.28 2.17 -21.98
CA TYR A 149 11.13 0.78 -21.55
C TYR A 149 10.70 -0.16 -22.68
N PHE A 150 10.81 0.28 -23.94
CA PHE A 150 10.45 -0.51 -25.14
C PHE A 150 11.59 -0.55 -26.16
N ARG A 151 12.83 -0.39 -25.69
CA ARG A 151 14.03 -0.57 -26.52
C ARG A 151 14.40 -2.06 -26.62
N PRO A 152 15.18 -2.46 -27.64
CA PRO A 152 15.65 -3.83 -27.76
C PRO A 152 16.39 -4.30 -26.50
N ASN A 153 15.97 -5.45 -25.97
CA ASN A 153 16.63 -6.11 -24.85
C ASN A 153 17.65 -7.12 -25.40
N PRO A 154 18.96 -7.00 -25.09
CA PRO A 154 19.99 -7.89 -25.61
C PRO A 154 19.86 -9.34 -25.12
N ASP A 155 19.20 -9.54 -23.98
CA ASP A 155 19.05 -10.84 -23.32
C ASP A 155 17.67 -11.48 -23.56
N LEU A 156 16.81 -10.83 -24.36
CA LEU A 156 15.47 -11.31 -24.68
C LEU A 156 15.19 -11.24 -26.18
N GLU A 157 15.30 -12.38 -26.85
CA GLU A 157 14.92 -12.52 -28.25
C GLU A 157 13.42 -12.23 -28.44
N ASN A 158 13.06 -11.62 -29.57
CA ASN A 158 11.69 -11.24 -29.91
C ASN A 158 11.02 -10.33 -28.85
N CYS A 159 11.80 -9.50 -28.16
CA CYS A 159 11.29 -8.54 -27.20
C CYS A 159 10.35 -7.51 -27.86
N ALA A 160 9.37 -7.05 -27.08
CA ALA A 160 8.40 -6.06 -27.51
C ALA A 160 9.05 -4.68 -27.73
N THR A 161 8.83 -4.06 -28.89
CA THR A 161 9.50 -2.80 -29.28
C THR A 161 8.60 -1.57 -29.29
N TRP A 162 7.36 -1.73 -28.84
CA TRP A 162 6.36 -0.67 -28.78
C TRP A 162 5.41 -0.88 -27.61
N ILE A 163 4.78 0.19 -27.13
CA ILE A 163 3.85 0.15 -25.99
C ILE A 163 2.39 0.14 -26.44
N ASN A 164 1.59 -0.77 -25.85
CA ASN A 164 0.13 -0.63 -25.84
C ASN A 164 -0.29 0.20 -24.62
N TYR A 165 -0.70 1.44 -24.84
CA TYR A 165 -1.08 2.37 -23.76
C TYR A 165 -2.32 1.93 -22.97
N ASN A 166 -3.15 1.02 -23.49
CA ASN A 166 -4.31 0.51 -22.75
C ASN A 166 -3.91 -0.50 -21.67
N THR A 167 -2.84 -1.26 -21.90
CA THR A 167 -2.38 -2.31 -20.99
C THR A 167 -1.22 -1.86 -20.12
N GLU A 168 -0.42 -0.92 -20.65
CA GLU A 168 0.84 -0.41 -20.10
C GLU A 168 1.85 -1.53 -19.74
N GLN A 169 1.72 -2.71 -20.34
CA GLN A 169 2.62 -3.83 -20.08
C GLN A 169 4.06 -3.45 -20.43
N GLY A 170 5.00 -3.76 -19.55
CA GLY A 170 6.40 -3.38 -19.64
C GLY A 170 6.72 -1.99 -19.10
N ASN A 171 5.72 -1.14 -18.82
CA ASN A 171 5.97 0.18 -18.24
C ASN A 171 6.58 0.04 -16.83
N GLN A 172 7.53 0.92 -16.51
CA GLN A 172 8.16 0.92 -15.20
C GLN A 172 7.21 1.45 -14.12
N TYR A 173 7.17 0.76 -12.99
CA TYR A 173 6.35 1.14 -11.84
C TYR A 173 7.00 0.73 -10.52
N LEU A 174 6.46 1.27 -9.43
CA LEU A 174 6.73 0.87 -8.06
C LEU A 174 5.42 0.55 -7.35
N ASN A 175 5.49 -0.39 -6.41
CA ASN A 175 4.38 -0.73 -5.54
C ASN A 175 4.54 -0.16 -4.13
N GLU A 176 3.50 -0.31 -3.34
CA GLU A 176 3.41 0.24 -1.99
C GLU A 176 4.57 -0.18 -1.07
N GLN A 177 5.04 -1.43 -1.17
CA GLN A 177 6.14 -1.92 -0.35
C GLN A 177 7.47 -1.28 -0.77
N ASP A 178 7.68 -1.08 -2.07
CA ASP A 178 8.88 -0.38 -2.55
C ASP A 178 8.88 1.06 -2.03
N ILE A 179 7.74 1.75 -2.16
CA ILE A 179 7.60 3.19 -1.91
C ILE A 179 7.62 3.52 -0.41
N ASN A 180 6.87 2.79 0.41
CA ASN A 180 6.66 3.15 1.82
C ASN A 180 7.62 2.44 2.79
N VAL A 181 8.35 1.42 2.32
CA VAL A 181 9.26 0.63 3.17
C VAL A 181 10.65 0.55 2.57
N TYR A 182 10.81 0.03 1.36
CA TYR A 182 12.13 -0.32 0.85
C TYR A 182 13.00 0.90 0.50
N ILE A 183 12.47 1.81 -0.31
CA ILE A 183 13.17 3.01 -0.79
C ILE A 183 13.51 3.98 0.36
N PRO A 184 12.60 4.27 1.32
CA PRO A 184 12.93 5.12 2.47
C PRO A 184 14.07 4.57 3.33
N ASN A 185 14.28 3.24 3.34
CA ASN A 185 15.37 2.57 4.04
C ASN A 185 16.66 2.46 3.20
N GLY A 186 16.75 3.16 2.07
CA GLY A 186 17.93 3.22 1.21
C GLY A 186 18.01 2.12 0.15
N GLY A 187 16.99 1.27 0.03
CA GLY A 187 16.89 0.29 -1.05
C GLY A 187 16.56 0.94 -2.40
N ARG A 188 16.92 0.26 -3.49
CA ARG A 188 16.48 0.61 -4.84
C ARG A 188 16.03 -0.65 -5.56
N ARG A 189 14.87 -0.60 -6.20
CA ARG A 189 14.31 -1.72 -6.96
C ARG A 189 13.43 -1.15 -8.06
N TYR A 190 13.49 -1.76 -9.23
CA TYR A 190 12.73 -1.35 -10.40
C TYR A 190 11.79 -2.48 -10.78
N ARG A 191 10.55 -2.16 -11.14
CA ARG A 191 9.58 -3.16 -11.58
C ARG A 191 8.98 -2.81 -12.93
N TYR A 192 8.62 -3.85 -13.67
CA TYR A 192 8.04 -3.76 -15.00
C TYR A 192 6.66 -4.40 -15.00
N TRP A 193 5.67 -3.59 -15.38
CA TRP A 193 4.26 -3.91 -15.19
C TRP A 193 3.82 -5.09 -16.06
N LYS A 194 3.15 -6.09 -15.47
CA LYS A 194 2.60 -7.27 -16.18
C LYS A 194 3.64 -8.06 -17.00
N CYS A 195 4.90 -8.08 -16.57
CA CYS A 195 5.95 -8.94 -17.11
C CYS A 195 6.03 -10.25 -16.30
N ARG A 196 6.58 -11.33 -16.89
CA ARG A 196 6.79 -12.60 -16.18
C ARG A 196 7.77 -12.43 -15.02
N TYR A 197 7.65 -13.30 -14.01
CA TYR A 197 8.33 -13.18 -12.70
C TYR A 197 9.82 -12.83 -12.76
N LEU A 198 10.59 -13.45 -13.67
CA LEU A 198 12.03 -13.22 -13.79
C LEU A 198 12.41 -11.89 -14.44
N LEU A 199 11.50 -11.31 -15.24
CA LEU A 199 11.72 -10.05 -15.97
C LEU A 199 10.99 -8.87 -15.32
N GLN A 200 10.15 -9.12 -14.31
CA GLN A 200 9.33 -8.09 -13.69
C GLN A 200 10.08 -7.21 -12.68
N VAL A 201 11.28 -7.59 -12.24
CA VAL A 201 12.08 -6.87 -11.23
C VAL A 201 13.54 -6.77 -11.67
N SER A 202 14.16 -5.62 -11.46
CA SER A 202 15.61 -5.43 -11.58
C SER A 202 16.15 -4.58 -10.42
N GLU A 203 17.46 -4.70 -10.18
CA GLU A 203 18.23 -3.84 -9.26
C GLU A 203 18.74 -2.57 -9.97
N THR A 204 18.58 -2.47 -11.29
CA THR A 204 18.97 -1.29 -12.10
C THR A 204 17.80 -0.77 -12.95
N ASP A 205 17.85 0.52 -13.31
CA ASP A 205 16.90 1.15 -14.23
C ASP A 205 17.15 0.66 -15.66
N GLU A 206 16.58 -0.51 -15.98
CA GLU A 206 16.69 -1.14 -17.29
C GLU A 206 15.74 -0.45 -18.27
N ARG A 207 16.32 0.30 -19.19
CA ARG A 207 15.60 1.06 -20.22
C ARG A 207 15.52 0.29 -21.52
N PHE A 208 14.92 -0.89 -21.43
CA PHE A 208 14.60 -1.78 -22.54
C PHE A 208 13.39 -2.64 -22.18
N SER A 209 12.95 -3.48 -23.12
CA SER A 209 11.74 -4.28 -22.97
C SER A 209 11.90 -5.51 -22.09
N HIS A 210 10.89 -5.80 -21.27
CA HIS A 210 10.86 -6.90 -20.30
C HIS A 210 9.85 -8.01 -20.65
N PHE A 211 9.37 -8.04 -21.89
CA PHE A 211 8.46 -9.07 -22.39
C PHE A 211 8.61 -9.23 -23.90
N THR A 212 8.20 -10.38 -24.43
CA THR A 212 8.22 -10.69 -25.86
C THR A 212 6.94 -10.24 -26.56
N GLU A 213 6.99 -10.13 -27.88
CA GLU A 213 5.77 -9.87 -28.69
C GLU A 213 4.70 -10.95 -28.49
N GLU A 214 5.09 -12.19 -28.19
CA GLU A 214 4.15 -13.29 -27.89
C GLU A 214 3.41 -13.12 -26.55
N GLU A 215 4.04 -12.46 -25.58
CA GLU A 215 3.45 -12.16 -24.27
C GLU A 215 2.52 -10.96 -24.28
N ARG A 216 2.47 -10.23 -25.40
CA ARG A 216 1.82 -8.94 -25.47
C ARG A 216 0.33 -9.02 -25.20
N LEU A 217 -0.11 -8.19 -24.28
CA LEU A 217 -1.51 -7.97 -23.97
C LEU A 217 -2.12 -6.93 -24.91
N PHE A 218 -3.34 -7.20 -25.38
CA PHE A 218 -4.11 -6.33 -26.28
C PHE A 218 -5.33 -5.75 -25.58
#